data_AF-A0A553RQF0-F1
#
_entry.id   AF-A0A553RQF0-F1
#
_cell.length_a   1.000
_cell.length_b   1.000
_cell.length_c   1.000
_cell.angle_alpha   90.00
_cell.angle_beta   90.00
_cell.angle_gamma   90.00
#
_symmetry.space_group_name_H-M   'P 1'
#
loop_
_entity.id
_entity.type
_entity.pdbx_description
1 polymer ?
#
loop_
_entity_poly.entity_id
_entity_poly.type
_entity_poly.pdbx_seq_one_letter_code
_entity_poly.pdbx_strand_id
1 'polypeptide(L)'
;MSRSVELFHHPVTGGESMSLLPTVVPAACKATAAVIFLHGLGDTGHGWAQAMAEIRTPHVKYICPHAPIMPVTLNMNMAMPSWFDIIGLHPGAEEDVTGIKKASESIKALIEQEVHNGIPSHRIVLGGFSQVNTLSLFLCVCGTSRSFDG
;
A
#
# COMPACT_ATOMS: atom_id res chain seq x y z
N MET A 1 -42.15 5.70 3.78
CA MET A 1 -41.18 6.80 4.01
C MET A 1 -39.86 6.39 3.39
N SER A 2 -39.63 6.80 2.14
CA SER A 2 -38.43 6.50 1.37
C SER A 2 -37.34 7.51 1.76
N ARG A 3 -36.15 7.05 2.18
CA ARG A 3 -34.99 7.92 2.38
C ARG A 3 -34.15 7.88 1.11
N SER A 4 -34.10 9.03 0.44
CA SER A 4 -33.28 9.31 -0.74
C SER A 4 -31.80 9.06 -0.46
N VAL A 5 -31.11 8.47 -1.43
CA VAL A 5 -29.65 8.39 -1.48
C VAL A 5 -29.14 9.76 -1.95
N GLU A 6 -28.53 10.54 -1.06
CA GLU A 6 -27.81 11.75 -1.46
C GLU A 6 -26.44 11.36 -2.02
N LEU A 7 -26.33 11.36 -3.34
CA LEU A 7 -25.06 11.37 -4.07
C LEU A 7 -24.48 12.78 -3.99
N PHE A 8 -23.60 13.03 -3.02
CA PHE A 8 -22.80 14.25 -2.98
C PHE A 8 -21.75 14.21 -4.11
N HIS A 9 -22.02 14.94 -5.20
CA HIS A 9 -21.00 15.33 -6.17
C HIS A 9 -20.36 16.65 -5.69
N HIS A 10 -19.12 16.57 -5.22
CA HIS A 10 -18.27 17.75 -5.05
C HIS A 10 -17.42 17.95 -6.32
N PRO A 11 -17.33 19.18 -6.86
CA PRO A 11 -16.39 19.48 -7.93
C PRO A 11 -14.99 19.63 -7.32
N VAL A 12 -13.98 18.95 -7.88
CA VAL A 12 -12.59 19.08 -7.44
C VAL A 12 -11.80 19.85 -8.50
N THR A 13 -11.29 21.02 -8.11
CA THR A 13 -10.30 21.80 -8.85
C THR A 13 -8.88 21.36 -8.47
N GLY A 14 -8.07 20.99 -9.46
CA GLY A 14 -6.61 21.19 -9.48
C GLY A 14 -5.72 20.32 -8.58
N GLY A 15 -4.99 19.38 -9.18
CA GLY A 15 -3.58 19.11 -8.85
C GLY A 15 -3.24 18.15 -7.71
N GLU A 16 -4.21 17.56 -7.00
CA GLU A 16 -3.90 16.50 -6.03
C GLU A 16 -3.98 15.11 -6.69
N SER A 17 -2.90 14.34 -6.55
CA SER A 17 -2.88 12.92 -6.90
C SER A 17 -4.05 12.23 -6.19
N MET A 18 -5.07 11.80 -6.93
CA MET A 18 -6.21 11.03 -6.42
C MET A 18 -5.72 9.78 -5.70
N SER A 19 -5.60 9.85 -4.37
CA SER A 19 -5.28 8.70 -3.54
C SER A 19 -6.51 7.79 -3.51
N LEU A 20 -6.45 6.68 -4.23
CA LEU A 20 -7.50 5.67 -4.20
C LEU A 20 -7.50 5.00 -2.83
N LEU A 21 -8.67 4.94 -2.19
CA LEU A 21 -8.85 4.28 -0.90
C LEU A 21 -8.46 2.79 -1.01
N PRO A 22 -7.76 2.22 -0.02
CA PRO A 22 -7.39 0.81 -0.04
C PRO A 22 -8.60 -0.12 -0.20
N THR A 23 -8.43 -1.19 -0.96
CA THR A 23 -9.40 -2.28 -0.98
C THR A 23 -9.19 -3.15 0.26
N VAL A 24 -10.23 -3.31 1.09
CA VAL A 24 -10.14 -4.03 2.36
C VAL A 24 -10.98 -5.30 2.33
N VAL A 25 -10.37 -6.43 2.66
CA VAL A 25 -11.09 -7.67 3.00
C VAL A 25 -11.25 -7.71 4.51
N PRO A 26 -12.47 -7.52 5.05
CA PRO A 26 -12.69 -7.50 6.48
C PRO A 26 -12.47 -8.89 7.10
N ALA A 27 -12.00 -8.90 8.34
CA ALA A 27 -12.01 -10.10 9.17
C ALA A 27 -13.46 -10.56 9.41
N ALA A 28 -13.68 -11.87 9.50
CA ALA A 28 -15.01 -12.43 9.78
C ALA A 28 -15.41 -12.27 11.27
N CYS A 29 -14.42 -12.16 12.16
CA CYS A 29 -14.61 -11.81 13.57
C CYS A 29 -13.75 -10.59 13.95
N LYS A 30 -13.65 -10.28 15.24
CA LYS A 30 -12.80 -9.18 15.72
C LYS A 30 -11.37 -9.37 15.18
N ALA A 31 -10.91 -8.41 14.37
CA ALA A 31 -9.55 -8.45 13.84
C ALA A 31 -8.52 -8.37 14.98
N THR A 32 -7.59 -9.31 14.98
CA THR A 32 -6.45 -9.35 15.93
C THR A 32 -5.11 -9.34 15.22
N ALA A 33 -5.13 -9.31 13.89
CA ALA A 33 -3.98 -9.25 13.00
C ALA A 33 -4.40 -8.57 11.69
N ALA A 34 -3.41 -8.04 10.97
CA ALA A 34 -3.61 -7.46 9.65
C ALA A 34 -2.52 -7.93 8.68
N VAL A 35 -2.89 -8.04 7.41
CA VAL A 35 -1.98 -8.18 6.29
C VAL A 35 -2.14 -6.94 5.43
N ILE A 36 -1.06 -6.20 5.22
CA ILE A 36 -0.99 -5.13 4.22
C ILE A 36 -0.27 -5.74 3.01
N PHE A 37 -0.96 -5.85 1.88
CA PHE A 37 -0.41 -6.44 0.67
C PHE A 37 -0.36 -5.43 -0.46
N LEU A 38 0.85 -5.09 -0.91
CA LEU A 38 1.06 -4.10 -1.96
C LEU A 38 1.18 -4.80 -3.32
N HIS A 39 0.47 -4.29 -4.31
CA HIS A 39 0.49 -4.83 -5.67
C HIS A 39 1.74 -4.38 -6.44
N GLY A 40 2.07 -5.05 -7.55
CA GLY A 40 3.16 -4.65 -8.45
C GLY A 40 2.78 -3.53 -9.42
N LEU A 41 3.76 -3.09 -10.21
CA LEU A 41 3.59 -2.09 -11.28
C LEU A 41 2.39 -2.40 -12.19
N GLY A 42 1.55 -1.42 -12.44
CA GLY A 42 0.42 -1.50 -13.38
C GLY A 42 -0.83 -2.19 -12.85
N ASP A 43 -0.75 -2.85 -11.69
CA ASP A 43 -1.88 -3.58 -11.08
C ASP A 43 -2.69 -2.67 -10.13
N THR A 44 -3.67 -3.24 -9.42
CA THR A 44 -4.50 -2.55 -8.44
C THR A 44 -4.68 -3.39 -7.18
N GLY A 45 -5.03 -2.75 -6.06
CA GLY A 45 -5.42 -3.44 -4.83
C GLY A 45 -6.66 -4.35 -4.97
N HIS A 46 -7.49 -4.16 -6.00
CA HIS A 46 -8.70 -4.98 -6.18
C HIS A 46 -8.37 -6.44 -6.53
N GLY A 47 -7.45 -6.67 -7.48
CA GLY A 47 -7.06 -8.02 -7.88
C GLY A 47 -6.45 -8.81 -6.72
N TRP A 48 -5.59 -8.15 -5.93
CA TRP A 48 -5.00 -8.76 -4.75
C TRP A 48 -5.98 -8.98 -3.61
N ALA A 49 -6.95 -8.08 -3.40
CA ALA A 49 -7.99 -8.30 -2.41
C ALA A 49 -8.85 -9.53 -2.73
N GLN A 50 -9.16 -9.77 -4.02
CA GLN A 50 -9.85 -10.99 -4.45
C GLN A 50 -9.03 -12.24 -4.12
N ALA A 51 -7.74 -12.26 -4.48
CA ALA A 51 -6.85 -13.38 -4.15
C ALA A 51 -6.72 -13.60 -2.63
N MET A 52 -6.61 -12.53 -1.85
CA MET A 52 -6.53 -12.60 -0.38
C MET A 52 -7.82 -13.13 0.25
N ALA A 53 -8.97 -12.84 -0.35
CA ALA A 53 -10.25 -13.34 0.13
C ALA A 53 -10.35 -14.88 0.04
N GLU A 54 -9.67 -15.51 -0.92
CA GLU A 54 -9.64 -16.97 -1.09
C GLU A 54 -8.84 -17.67 0.02
N ILE A 55 -7.81 -17.01 0.55
CA ILE A 55 -6.93 -17.55 1.60
C ILE A 55 -7.19 -16.93 2.98
N ARG A 56 -8.31 -16.21 3.14
CA ARG A 56 -8.57 -15.42 4.34
C ARG A 56 -8.68 -16.29 5.58
N THR A 57 -8.18 -15.77 6.70
CA THR A 57 -8.43 -16.36 8.03
C THR A 57 -9.41 -15.50 8.83
N PRO A 58 -10.22 -16.07 9.74
CA PRO A 58 -11.34 -15.34 10.34
C PRO A 58 -10.96 -14.09 11.14
N HIS A 59 -9.75 -14.05 11.71
CA HIS A 59 -9.29 -13.02 12.64
C HIS A 59 -8.28 -12.03 12.01
N VAL A 60 -8.01 -12.15 10.71
CA VAL A 60 -7.08 -11.30 9.97
C VAL A 60 -7.85 -10.38 9.03
N LYS A 61 -7.53 -9.09 9.08
CA LYS A 61 -7.96 -8.10 8.09
C LYS A 61 -6.91 -7.99 6.99
N TYR A 62 -7.31 -7.98 5.71
CA TYR A 62 -6.38 -7.80 4.60
C TYR A 62 -6.62 -6.43 3.97
N ILE A 63 -5.55 -5.65 3.81
CA ILE A 63 -5.57 -4.29 3.30
C ILE A 63 -4.70 -4.28 2.03
N CYS A 64 -5.33 -4.04 0.89
CA CYS A 64 -4.67 -3.97 -0.40
C CYS A 64 -4.74 -2.51 -0.91
N PRO A 65 -3.79 -1.64 -0.53
CA PRO A 65 -3.77 -0.25 -0.97
C PRO A 65 -3.49 -0.15 -2.47
N HIS A 66 -3.87 0.98 -3.04
CA HIS A 66 -3.62 1.30 -4.44
C HIS A 66 -2.41 2.24 -4.54
N ALA A 67 -1.45 1.89 -5.40
CA ALA A 67 -0.38 2.80 -5.75
C ALA A 67 -0.93 4.03 -6.50
N PRO A 68 -0.32 5.21 -6.34
CA PRO A 68 -0.69 6.38 -7.13
C PRO A 68 -0.40 6.16 -8.62
N ILE A 69 -1.13 6.88 -9.48
CA ILE A 69 -0.83 6.95 -10.92
C ILE A 69 0.34 7.91 -11.11
N MET A 70 1.43 7.44 -11.70
CA MET A 70 2.61 8.25 -12.00
C MET A 70 3.27 7.80 -13.30
N PRO A 71 4.03 8.67 -14.00
CA PRO A 71 4.87 8.25 -15.12
C PRO A 71 5.96 7.29 -14.66
N VAL A 72 6.25 6.29 -15.48
CA VAL A 72 7.30 5.29 -15.20
C VAL A 72 8.35 5.29 -16.29
N THR A 73 9.60 5.60 -15.93
CA THR A 73 10.73 5.77 -16.86
C THR A 73 10.97 4.53 -17.71
N LEU A 74 10.98 3.34 -17.09
CA LEU A 74 11.14 2.04 -17.77
C LEU A 74 10.11 1.83 -18.88
N ASN A 75 8.90 2.37 -18.70
CA ASN A 75 7.77 2.22 -19.61
C ASN A 75 7.57 3.49 -20.47
N MET A 76 8.66 4.14 -20.90
CA MET A 76 8.61 5.33 -21.76
C MET A 76 7.77 6.47 -21.17
N ASN A 77 7.79 6.64 -19.84
CA ASN A 77 7.00 7.63 -19.09
C ASN A 77 5.48 7.47 -19.19
N MET A 78 4.99 6.28 -19.59
CA MET A 78 3.56 5.99 -19.53
C MET A 78 3.05 6.07 -18.08
N ALA A 79 1.93 6.75 -17.89
CA ALA A 79 1.29 6.89 -16.58
C ALA A 79 0.53 5.62 -16.19
N MET A 80 0.90 5.03 -15.06
CA MET A 80 0.26 3.81 -14.54
C MET A 80 0.43 3.70 -13.01
N PRO A 81 -0.30 2.82 -12.33
CA PRO A 81 -0.10 2.57 -10.90
C PRO A 81 1.34 2.15 -10.59
N SER A 82 2.04 2.93 -9.78
CA SER A 82 3.42 2.63 -9.36
C SER A 82 3.72 3.24 -8.00
N TRP A 83 4.45 2.52 -7.14
CA TRP A 83 4.82 3.02 -5.81
C TRP A 83 5.93 4.06 -5.85
N PHE A 84 6.86 3.91 -6.80
CA PHE A 84 8.00 4.78 -7.07
C PHE A 84 8.41 4.61 -8.54
N ASP A 85 9.27 5.46 -9.07
CA ASP A 85 9.70 5.31 -10.46
C ASP A 85 10.65 4.10 -10.64
N ILE A 86 10.54 3.41 -11.77
CA ILE A 86 11.47 2.34 -12.16
C ILE A 86 12.27 2.85 -13.34
N ILE A 87 13.57 3.02 -13.15
CA ILE A 87 14.48 3.57 -14.17
C ILE A 87 15.07 2.44 -15.03
N GLY A 88 15.41 1.30 -14.43
CA GLY A 88 15.95 0.14 -15.13
C GLY A 88 15.84 -1.15 -14.30
N LEU A 89 16.01 -2.30 -14.96
CA LEU A 89 15.95 -3.64 -14.33
C LEU A 89 17.31 -4.36 -14.29
N HIS A 90 18.38 -3.70 -14.72
CA HIS A 90 19.74 -4.27 -14.74
C HIS A 90 20.48 -3.95 -13.43
N PRO A 91 21.46 -4.78 -13.02
CA PRO A 91 22.31 -4.47 -11.88
C PRO A 91 23.02 -3.12 -12.07
N GLY A 92 22.92 -2.24 -11.07
CA GLY A 92 23.51 -0.91 -11.11
C GLY A 92 22.67 0.16 -11.80
N ALA A 93 21.44 -0.16 -12.23
CA ALA A 93 20.47 0.86 -12.60
C ALA A 93 20.23 1.83 -11.43
N GLU A 94 20.04 3.10 -11.73
CA GLU A 94 19.65 4.08 -10.72
C GLU A 94 18.29 3.71 -10.09
N GLU A 95 18.13 4.02 -8.81
CA GLU A 95 16.88 3.83 -8.07
C GLU A 95 16.25 5.18 -7.73
N ASP A 96 14.92 5.26 -7.77
CA ASP A 96 14.16 6.42 -7.29
C ASP A 96 14.12 6.44 -5.75
N VAL A 97 15.25 6.79 -5.14
CA VAL A 97 15.40 6.82 -3.67
C VAL A 97 14.37 7.74 -3.02
N THR A 98 14.00 8.84 -3.69
CA THR A 98 13.02 9.81 -3.18
C THR A 98 11.61 9.21 -3.20
N GLY A 99 11.21 8.59 -4.30
CA GLY A 99 9.92 7.90 -4.41
C GLY A 99 9.83 6.71 -3.44
N ILE A 100 10.89 5.92 -3.31
CA ILE A 100 10.94 4.80 -2.36
C ILE A 100 10.72 5.29 -0.92
N LYS A 101 11.36 6.39 -0.52
CA LYS A 101 11.15 7.01 0.81
C LYS A 101 9.72 7.49 1.00
N LYS A 102 9.17 8.21 0.01
CA LYS A 102 7.79 8.71 0.05
C LYS A 102 6.75 7.58 0.15
N ALA A 103 6.94 6.53 -0.65
CA ALA A 103 6.10 5.33 -0.58
C ALA A 103 6.23 4.67 0.80
N SER A 104 7.44 4.57 1.33
CA SER A 104 7.71 3.99 2.66
C SER A 104 6.99 4.74 3.76
N GLU A 105 6.99 6.07 3.75
CA GLU A 105 6.28 6.90 4.71
C GLU A 105 4.76 6.68 4.64
N SER A 106 4.22 6.56 3.42
CA SER A 106 2.80 6.31 3.20
C SER A 106 2.38 4.93 3.74
N ILE A 107 3.22 3.91 3.56
CA ILE A 107 2.98 2.56 4.12
C ILE A 107 3.15 2.55 5.64
N LYS A 108 4.13 3.28 6.19
CA LYS A 108 4.28 3.46 7.65
C LYS A 108 3.04 4.09 8.27
N ALA A 109 2.51 5.15 7.65
CA ALA A 109 1.28 5.78 8.11
C ALA A 109 0.09 4.79 8.13
N LEU A 110 -0.01 3.93 7.11
CA LEU A 110 -1.03 2.87 7.08
C LEU A 110 -0.84 1.85 8.20
N ILE A 111 0.40 1.44 8.49
CA ILE A 111 0.72 0.55 9.64
C ILE A 111 0.34 1.24 10.96
N GLU A 112 0.70 2.51 11.14
CA GLU A 112 0.40 3.28 12.35
C GLU A 112 -1.11 3.43 12.58
N GLN A 113 -1.89 3.64 11.51
CA GLN A 113 -3.34 3.66 11.57
C GLN A 113 -3.90 2.33 12.09
N GLU A 114 -3.34 1.20 11.67
CA GLU A 114 -3.76 -0.13 12.13
C GLU A 114 -3.38 -0.39 13.59
N VAL A 115 -2.22 0.10 14.00
CA VAL A 115 -1.80 0.11 15.41
C VAL A 115 -2.76 0.93 16.26
N HIS A 116 -3.13 2.14 15.80
CA HIS A 116 -4.11 2.99 16.48
C HIS A 116 -5.48 2.31 16.58
N ASN A 117 -5.87 1.54 15.57
CA ASN A 117 -7.11 0.76 15.56
C ASN A 117 -7.05 -0.51 16.43
N GLY A 118 -5.95 -0.73 17.16
CA GLY A 118 -5.82 -1.78 18.17
C GLY A 118 -5.20 -3.09 17.68
N ILE A 119 -4.61 -3.12 16.48
CA ILE A 119 -3.85 -4.27 15.99
C ILE A 119 -2.36 -4.01 16.27
N PRO A 120 -1.72 -4.69 17.23
CA PRO A 120 -0.33 -4.40 17.57
C PRO A 120 0.61 -4.67 16.39
N SER A 121 1.67 -3.89 16.25
CA SER A 121 2.56 -3.92 15.06
C SER A 121 3.16 -5.30 14.77
N HIS A 122 3.49 -6.09 15.80
CA HIS A 122 3.99 -7.47 15.65
C HIS A 122 2.94 -8.48 15.12
N ARG A 123 1.68 -8.05 14.96
CA ARG A 123 0.57 -8.80 14.33
C ARG A 123 0.20 -8.22 12.96
N ILE A 124 0.99 -7.29 12.43
CA ILE A 124 0.82 -6.72 11.10
C ILE A 124 1.92 -7.29 10.20
N VAL A 125 1.51 -8.00 9.15
CA VAL A 125 2.41 -8.50 8.12
C VAL A 125 2.36 -7.55 6.93
N LEU A 126 3.53 -7.08 6.49
CA LEU A 126 3.67 -6.34 5.23
C LEU A 126 4.20 -7.30 4.17
N GLY A 127 3.48 -7.43 3.06
CA GLY A 127 3.89 -8.23 1.90
C GLY A 127 3.60 -7.50 0.59
N GLY A 128 4.01 -8.11 -0.51
CA GLY A 128 3.65 -7.63 -1.84
C GLY A 128 4.34 -8.38 -2.95
N PHE A 129 4.16 -7.89 -4.17
CA PHE A 129 4.66 -8.53 -5.39
C PHE A 129 5.59 -7.62 -6.20
N SER A 130 6.66 -8.20 -6.75
CA SER A 130 7.59 -7.58 -7.70
C SER A 130 8.24 -6.28 -7.19
N GLN A 131 7.82 -5.11 -7.65
CA GLN A 131 8.34 -3.78 -7.26
C GLN A 131 8.36 -3.56 -5.74
N VAL A 132 7.44 -4.22 -5.03
CA VAL A 132 7.29 -4.08 -3.59
C VAL A 132 8.43 -4.72 -2.81
N ASN A 133 9.19 -5.66 -3.39
CA ASN A 133 10.31 -6.29 -2.68
C ASN A 133 11.34 -5.25 -2.21
N THR A 134 11.62 -4.23 -3.03
CA THR A 134 12.49 -3.10 -2.66
C THR A 134 11.91 -2.33 -1.48
N LEU A 135 10.60 -2.08 -1.47
CA LEU A 135 9.93 -1.31 -0.42
C LEU A 135 9.84 -2.08 0.90
N SER A 136 9.50 -3.37 0.84
CA SER A 136 9.44 -4.27 1.99
C SER A 136 10.82 -4.42 2.64
N LEU A 137 11.86 -4.62 1.82
CA LEU A 137 13.24 -4.68 2.29
C LEU A 137 13.71 -3.35 2.90
N PHE A 138 13.45 -2.22 2.22
CA PHE A 138 13.81 -0.89 2.71
C PHE A 138 13.16 -0.59 4.06
N LEU A 139 11.85 -0.89 4.20
CA LEU A 139 11.14 -0.71 5.47
C LEU A 139 11.66 -1.62 6.57
N CYS A 140 12.03 -2.86 6.25
CA CYS A 140 12.61 -3.79 7.22
C CYS A 140 13.99 -3.30 7.71
N VAL A 141 14.89 -2.95 6.80
CA VAL A 141 16.28 -2.54 7.11
C VAL A 141 16.35 -1.15 7.74
N CYS A 142 15.56 -0.19 7.25
CA CYS A 142 15.54 1.16 7.81
C CYS A 142 14.61 1.30 9.02
N GLY A 143 13.65 0.39 9.21
CA GLY A 143 12.76 0.34 10.38
C GLY A 143 13.45 -0.20 11.63
N THR A 144 14.54 -0.95 11.49
CA THR A 144 15.33 -1.51 12.60
C THR A 144 16.24 -0.51 13.33
N SER A 145 16.28 0.77 12.94
CA SER A 145 17.08 1.78 13.65
C SER A 145 16.38 2.37 14.89
N ARG A 146 15.61 1.58 15.63
CA ARG A 146 15.11 1.94 16.96
C ARG A 146 15.59 0.94 18.03
N SER A 147 16.54 1.45 18.83
CA SER A 147 16.88 1.06 20.20
C SER A 147 17.88 -0.09 20.42
N PHE A 148 19.16 0.19 20.16
CA PHE A 148 20.25 -0.21 21.05
C PHE A 148 20.88 1.07 21.62
N ASP A 149 20.20 1.67 22.58
CA ASP A 149 20.84 2.50 23.59
C ASP A 149 20.49 1.84 24.93
N GLY A 150 21.52 1.52 25.71
CA GLY A 150 21.46 0.73 26.93
C GLY A 150 20.90 1.45 28.15
#